data_AF-A0A834U212-F1
#
_entry.id   AF-A0A834U212-F1
#
_cell.length_a   1.000
_cell.length_b   1.000
_cell.length_c   1.000
_cell.angle_alpha   90.00
_cell.angle_beta   90.00
_cell.angle_gamma   90.00
#
_symmetry.space_group_name_H-M   'P 1'
#
loop_
_entity.id
_entity.type
_entity.pdbx_description
1 polymer ?
#
loop_
_entity_poly.entity_id
_entity_poly.type
_entity_poly.pdbx_seq_one_letter_code
_entity_poly.pdbx_strand_id
1 'polypeptide(L)'
;MDLHAQYEIAIQRMVNLFVEFTKKIKAMKCLTLEKLIDELNIFKILIEKEMRTTPMIRKTYEIKIRTCQKDLKMAVKDVDALRCSLEEEILKFNEFKEETIIDIAKEESISRSITEMAKKKMAEQIEKSEHEIMRICKEHQNKVELLRTEIDSFDEKIKLINAENATREKDLRTTRLKIQNKAIEVLAKYDRVIGTKYKLLEKLTTTNNALKEEQEELRVRKNTQFHYHHIN
;
A
#
# COMPACT_ATOMS: atom_id res chain seq x y z
N MET A 1 83.29 -26.58 48.10
CA MET A 1 83.27 -28.06 48.24
C MET A 1 81.85 -28.53 47.97
N ASP A 2 81.68 -29.58 47.18
CA ASP A 2 80.36 -30.15 46.88
C ASP A 2 79.68 -30.68 48.15
N LEU A 3 78.44 -30.26 48.41
CA LEU A 3 77.65 -30.69 49.56
C LEU A 3 77.49 -32.22 49.56
N HIS A 4 77.46 -32.84 48.38
CA HIS A 4 77.41 -34.29 48.23
C HIS A 4 78.69 -34.97 48.72
N ALA A 5 79.85 -34.40 48.42
CA ALA A 5 81.14 -34.89 48.89
C ALA A 5 81.26 -34.75 50.43
N GLN A 6 80.68 -33.71 51.03
CA GLN A 6 80.66 -33.55 52.48
C GLN A 6 79.76 -34.60 53.17
N TYR A 7 78.60 -34.92 52.60
CA TYR A 7 77.74 -35.99 53.11
C TYR A 7 78.40 -37.37 53.01
N GLU A 8 79.08 -37.67 51.90
CA GLU A 8 79.76 -38.96 51.73
C GLU A 8 80.94 -39.13 52.70
N ILE A 9 81.70 -38.04 52.94
CA ILE A 9 82.75 -38.02 53.97
C ILE A 9 82.18 -38.25 55.37
N ALA A 10 81.03 -37.66 55.69
CA ALA A 10 80.35 -37.85 56.99
C ALA A 10 79.84 -39.28 57.18
N ILE A 11 79.22 -39.87 56.14
CA ILE A 11 78.78 -41.27 56.13
C ILE A 11 79.99 -42.20 56.34
N GLN A 12 81.07 -41.99 55.59
CA GLN A 12 82.27 -42.82 55.70
C GLN A 12 82.93 -42.72 57.08
N ARG A 13 82.99 -41.52 57.67
CA ARG A 13 83.47 -41.32 59.05
C ARG A 13 82.63 -42.08 60.06
N MET A 14 81.31 -42.03 59.93
CA MET A 14 80.40 -42.70 60.86
C MET A 14 80.47 -44.23 60.72
N VAL A 15 80.49 -44.73 59.49
CA VAL A 15 80.69 -46.17 59.19
C VAL A 15 82.01 -46.68 59.76
N ASN A 16 83.11 -45.92 59.59
CA ASN A 16 84.42 -46.28 60.13
C ASN A 16 84.41 -46.27 61.67
N LEU A 17 83.74 -45.30 62.30
CA LEU A 17 83.59 -45.23 63.75
C LEU A 17 82.89 -46.48 64.30
N PHE A 18 81.79 -46.92 63.67
CA PHE A 18 81.10 -48.15 64.04
C PHE A 18 81.99 -49.38 63.83
N VAL A 19 82.76 -49.45 62.73
CA VAL A 19 83.70 -50.56 62.49
C VAL A 19 84.78 -50.64 63.56
N GLU A 20 85.38 -49.51 63.95
CA GLU A 20 86.38 -49.47 65.02
C GLU A 20 85.79 -49.82 66.38
N PHE A 21 84.59 -49.33 66.68
CA PHE A 21 83.88 -49.63 67.92
C PHE A 21 83.54 -51.12 68.04
N THR A 22 83.02 -51.73 66.97
CA THR A 22 82.75 -53.17 66.90
C THR A 22 84.04 -54.00 67.03
N LYS A 23 85.16 -53.56 66.43
CA LYS A 23 86.48 -54.21 66.60
C LYS A 23 86.96 -54.16 68.05
N LYS A 24 86.81 -53.02 68.73
CA LYS A 24 87.19 -52.86 70.15
C LYS A 24 86.36 -53.77 71.06
N ILE A 25 85.05 -53.88 70.82
CA ILE A 25 84.17 -54.77 71.60
C ILE A 25 84.54 -56.25 71.38
N LYS A 26 84.80 -56.66 70.12
CA LYS A 26 85.27 -58.03 69.81
C LYS A 26 86.58 -58.39 70.51
N ALA A 27 87.48 -57.43 70.67
CA ALA A 27 88.76 -57.64 71.36
C ALA A 27 88.60 -57.89 72.87
N MET A 28 87.46 -57.51 73.48
CA MET A 28 87.19 -57.70 74.92
C MET A 28 86.79 -59.14 75.30
N LYS A 29 86.61 -60.06 74.34
CA LYS A 29 86.35 -61.52 74.54
C LYS A 29 85.25 -61.88 75.56
N CYS A 30 84.20 -61.07 75.68
CA CYS A 30 83.09 -61.34 76.59
C CYS A 30 81.91 -61.98 75.84
N LEU A 31 81.50 -63.19 76.24
CA LEU A 31 80.44 -63.98 75.56
C LEU A 31 79.05 -63.30 75.57
N THR A 32 78.80 -62.37 76.50
CA THR A 32 77.54 -61.60 76.57
C THR A 32 77.46 -60.41 75.61
N LEU A 33 78.54 -60.09 74.89
CA LEU A 33 78.62 -58.93 73.99
C LEU A 33 78.31 -59.23 72.51
N GLU A 34 78.06 -60.49 72.13
CA GLU A 34 77.71 -60.86 70.74
C GLU A 34 76.38 -60.26 70.28
N LYS A 35 75.34 -60.29 71.13
CA LYS A 35 74.05 -59.62 70.83
C LYS A 35 74.22 -58.12 70.62
N LEU A 36 75.08 -57.48 71.41
CA LEU A 36 75.37 -56.05 71.27
C LEU A 36 76.08 -55.76 69.93
N ILE A 37 76.98 -56.65 69.50
CA ILE A 37 77.64 -56.54 68.19
C ILE A 37 76.60 -56.64 67.05
N ASP A 38 75.64 -57.55 67.15
CA ASP A 38 74.59 -57.71 66.14
C ASP A 38 73.64 -56.50 66.10
N GLU A 39 73.20 -56.01 67.25
CA GLU A 39 72.39 -54.79 67.37
C GLU A 39 73.11 -53.56 66.82
N LEU A 40 74.41 -53.42 67.09
CA LEU A 40 75.24 -52.34 66.54
C LEU A 40 75.39 -52.44 65.02
N ASN A 41 75.50 -53.65 64.47
CA ASN A 41 75.56 -53.85 63.02
C ASN A 41 74.22 -53.49 62.35
N ILE A 42 73.09 -53.86 62.94
CA ILE A 42 71.75 -53.47 62.45
C ILE A 42 71.59 -51.94 62.51
N PHE A 43 71.95 -51.32 63.64
CA PHE A 43 71.88 -49.88 63.81
C PHE A 43 72.75 -49.14 62.79
N LYS A 44 73.98 -49.61 62.55
CA LYS A 44 74.86 -49.08 61.50
C LYS A 44 74.18 -49.09 60.13
N ILE A 45 73.57 -50.21 59.73
CA ILE A 45 72.90 -50.35 58.43
C ILE A 45 71.73 -49.36 58.31
N LEU A 46 70.92 -49.24 59.36
CA LEU A 46 69.77 -48.33 59.40
C LEU A 46 70.23 -46.87 59.30
N ILE A 47 71.23 -46.47 60.09
CA ILE A 47 71.76 -45.11 60.07
C ILE A 47 72.41 -44.78 58.73
N GLU A 48 73.21 -45.69 58.15
CA GLU A 48 73.80 -45.47 56.83
C GLU A 48 72.71 -45.29 55.76
N LYS A 49 71.67 -46.14 55.77
CA LYS A 49 70.53 -46.01 54.86
C LYS A 49 69.82 -44.67 55.03
N GLU A 50 69.58 -44.24 56.27
CA GLU A 50 68.91 -42.99 56.60
C GLU A 50 69.73 -41.77 56.17
N MET A 51 71.04 -41.79 56.46
CA MET A 51 71.98 -40.73 56.08
C MET A 51 72.16 -40.63 54.56
N ARG A 52 72.00 -41.74 53.81
CA ARG A 52 72.01 -41.72 52.34
C ARG A 52 70.68 -41.22 51.74
N THR A 53 69.53 -41.56 52.35
CA THR A 53 68.21 -41.24 51.80
C THR A 53 67.70 -39.84 52.15
N THR A 54 67.93 -39.37 53.38
CA THR A 54 67.47 -38.04 53.83
C THR A 54 67.95 -36.87 52.93
N PRO A 55 69.23 -36.79 52.52
CA PRO A 55 69.71 -35.73 51.63
C PRO A 55 69.09 -35.81 50.22
N MET A 56 68.86 -37.02 49.71
CA MET A 56 68.19 -37.25 48.42
C MET A 56 66.76 -36.73 48.44
N ILE A 57 65.97 -37.12 49.45
CA ILE A 57 64.58 -36.68 49.63
C ILE A 57 64.52 -35.15 49.74
N ARG A 58 65.39 -34.55 50.56
CA ARG A 58 65.48 -33.10 50.72
C ARG A 58 65.77 -32.40 49.39
N LYS A 59 66.75 -32.89 48.62
CA LYS A 59 67.09 -32.34 47.30
C LYS A 59 65.91 -32.41 46.33
N THR A 60 65.17 -33.52 46.32
CA THR A 60 63.95 -33.65 45.49
C THR A 60 62.88 -32.64 45.88
N TYR A 61 62.63 -32.43 47.18
CA TYR A 61 61.68 -31.42 47.65
C TYR A 61 62.11 -30.00 47.30
N GLU A 62 63.40 -29.66 47.47
CA GLU A 62 63.94 -28.35 47.09
C GLU A 62 63.76 -28.06 45.59
N ILE A 63 63.96 -29.07 44.73
CA ILE A 63 63.70 -28.95 43.29
C ILE A 63 62.21 -28.70 43.03
N LYS A 64 61.32 -29.51 43.61
CA LYS A 64 59.87 -29.35 43.44
C LYS A 64 59.40 -27.96 43.88
N ILE A 65 59.86 -27.47 45.03
CA ILE A 65 59.53 -26.14 45.54
C ILE A 65 59.98 -25.06 44.56
N ARG A 66 61.21 -25.14 44.04
CA ARG A 66 61.71 -24.16 43.05
C ARG A 66 60.90 -24.19 41.75
N THR A 67 60.53 -25.36 41.27
CA THR A 67 59.67 -25.51 40.08
C THR A 67 58.31 -24.86 40.33
N CYS A 68 57.64 -25.20 41.44
CA CYS A 68 56.35 -24.60 41.81
C CYS A 68 56.44 -23.07 41.96
N GLN A 69 57.53 -22.55 42.52
CA GLN A 69 57.76 -21.11 42.63
C GLN A 69 57.94 -20.44 41.26
N LYS A 70 58.61 -21.11 40.32
CA LYS A 70 58.76 -20.61 38.95
C LYS A 70 57.41 -20.59 38.24
N ASP A 71 56.65 -21.68 38.34
CA ASP A 71 55.33 -21.81 37.70
C ASP A 71 54.35 -20.78 38.27
N LEU A 72 54.35 -20.58 39.60
CA LEU A 72 53.55 -19.55 40.24
C LEU A 72 53.90 -18.15 39.72
N LYS A 73 55.19 -17.83 39.57
CA LYS A 73 55.62 -16.53 39.02
C LYS A 73 55.19 -16.34 37.57
N MET A 74 55.14 -17.40 36.77
CA MET A 74 54.64 -17.32 35.38
C MET A 74 53.12 -17.11 35.38
N ALA A 75 52.39 -17.93 36.15
CA ALA A 75 50.93 -17.81 36.25
C ALA A 75 50.48 -16.43 36.72
N VAL A 76 51.19 -15.81 37.68
CA VAL A 76 50.90 -14.43 38.12
C VAL A 76 51.05 -13.44 36.96
N LYS A 77 52.11 -13.56 36.15
CA LYS A 77 52.30 -12.68 34.99
C LYS A 77 51.20 -12.88 33.94
N ASP A 78 50.78 -14.10 33.71
CA ASP A 78 49.71 -14.40 32.75
C ASP A 78 48.36 -13.83 33.23
N VAL A 79 48.07 -13.95 34.54
CA VAL A 79 46.88 -13.34 35.15
C VAL A 79 46.91 -11.82 35.02
N ASP A 80 48.05 -11.17 35.28
CA ASP A 80 48.19 -9.73 35.13
C ASP A 80 47.99 -9.30 33.67
N ALA A 81 48.56 -10.03 32.71
CA ALA A 81 48.37 -9.74 31.28
C ALA A 81 46.91 -9.87 30.84
N LEU A 82 46.23 -10.93 31.30
CA LEU A 82 44.80 -11.13 31.02
C LEU A 82 43.95 -10.04 31.67
N ARG A 83 44.30 -9.59 32.86
CA ARG A 83 43.60 -8.50 33.54
C ARG A 83 43.70 -7.19 32.77
N CYS A 84 44.90 -6.82 32.33
CA CYS A 84 45.10 -5.64 31.48
C CYS A 84 44.28 -5.73 30.19
N SER A 85 44.32 -6.89 29.51
CA SER A 85 43.54 -7.10 28.28
C SER A 85 42.03 -7.01 28.52
N LEU A 86 41.53 -7.51 29.65
CA LEU A 86 40.12 -7.41 30.01
C LEU A 86 39.71 -5.95 30.27
N GLU A 87 40.54 -5.19 30.98
CA GLU A 87 40.30 -3.77 31.25
C GLU A 87 40.25 -2.95 29.93
N GLU A 88 41.13 -3.24 28.97
CA GLU A 88 41.10 -2.64 27.63
C GLU A 88 39.85 -2.98 26.84
N GLU A 89 39.42 -4.25 26.83
CA GLU A 89 38.20 -4.66 26.12
C GLU A 89 36.94 -4.07 26.74
N ILE A 90 36.89 -3.93 28.08
CA ILE A 90 35.79 -3.23 28.76
C ILE A 90 35.73 -1.76 28.32
N LEU A 91 36.87 -1.09 28.19
CA LEU A 91 36.93 0.30 27.71
C LEU A 91 36.37 0.41 26.28
N LYS A 92 36.87 -0.41 25.36
CA LYS A 92 36.41 -0.44 23.96
C LYS A 92 34.92 -0.75 23.85
N PHE A 93 34.44 -1.70 24.66
CA PHE A 93 33.02 -2.05 24.69
C PHE A 93 32.15 -0.87 25.16
N ASN A 94 32.60 -0.13 26.17
CA ASN A 94 31.88 1.05 26.65
C ASN A 94 31.88 2.17 25.59
N GLU A 95 33.00 2.42 24.92
CA GLU A 95 33.07 3.38 23.81
C GLU A 95 32.10 3.02 22.68
N PHE A 96 32.12 1.76 22.24
CA PHE A 96 31.21 1.25 21.22
C PHE A 96 29.74 1.38 21.64
N LYS A 97 29.44 1.10 22.91
CA LYS A 97 28.08 1.24 23.45
C LYS A 97 27.60 2.69 23.41
N GLU A 98 28.42 3.65 23.80
CA GLU A 98 28.07 5.07 23.77
C GLU A 98 27.88 5.57 22.33
N GLU A 99 28.75 5.17 21.40
CA GLU A 99 28.60 5.47 19.97
C GLU A 99 27.27 4.94 19.42
N THR A 100 26.95 3.67 19.73
CA THR A 100 25.69 3.03 19.32
C THR A 100 24.47 3.78 19.86
N ILE A 101 24.51 4.25 21.11
CA ILE A 101 23.40 5.02 21.71
C ILE A 101 23.19 6.35 20.96
N ILE A 102 24.28 7.05 20.62
CA ILE A 102 24.23 8.30 19.85
C ILE A 102 23.63 8.06 18.47
N ASP A 103 24.06 7.00 17.78
CA ASP A 103 23.56 6.65 16.46
C ASP A 103 22.07 6.30 16.48
N ILE A 104 21.62 5.52 17.47
CA ILE A 104 20.19 5.21 17.66
C ILE A 104 19.40 6.50 17.87
N ALA A 105 19.85 7.39 18.76
CA ALA A 105 19.16 8.64 19.04
C ALA A 105 19.06 9.55 17.79
N LYS A 106 20.11 9.57 16.97
CA LYS A 106 20.15 10.31 15.70
C LYS A 106 19.16 9.74 14.70
N GLU A 107 19.14 8.43 14.53
CA GLU A 107 18.23 7.74 13.60
C GLU A 107 16.76 7.94 14.02
N GLU A 108 16.46 7.85 15.32
CA GLU A 108 15.13 8.14 15.86
C GLU A 108 14.71 9.60 15.62
N SER A 109 15.65 10.55 15.70
CA SER A 109 15.39 11.96 15.40
C SER A 109 15.07 12.17 13.91
N ILE A 110 15.83 11.54 13.02
CA ILE A 110 15.60 11.58 11.57
C ILE A 110 14.24 10.96 11.23
N SER A 111 13.95 9.78 11.77
CA SER A 111 12.68 9.08 11.54
C SER A 111 11.47 9.90 12.01
N ARG A 112 11.56 10.57 13.17
CA ARG A 112 10.52 11.49 13.66
C ARG A 112 10.33 12.68 12.72
N SER A 113 11.42 13.33 12.29
CA SER A 113 11.39 14.46 11.37
C SER A 113 10.74 14.10 10.02
N ILE A 114 11.13 12.96 9.42
CA ILE A 114 10.54 12.45 8.18
C ILE A 114 9.04 12.22 8.35
N THR A 115 8.64 11.58 9.45
CA THR A 115 7.22 11.29 9.74
C THR A 115 6.41 12.58 9.90
N GLU A 116 6.94 13.58 10.59
CA GLU A 116 6.28 14.87 10.78
C GLU A 116 6.15 15.65 9.48
N MET A 117 7.22 15.72 8.68
CA MET A 117 7.18 16.34 7.35
C MET A 117 6.18 15.65 6.42
N ALA A 118 6.13 14.31 6.43
CA ALA A 118 5.19 13.55 5.63
C ALA A 118 3.74 13.82 6.02
N LYS A 119 3.44 13.84 7.34
CA LYS A 119 2.11 14.19 7.85
C LYS A 119 1.69 15.59 7.44
N LYS A 120 2.58 16.57 7.59
CA LYS A 120 2.31 17.97 7.19
C LYS A 120 2.03 18.08 5.70
N LYS A 121 2.88 17.48 4.85
CA LYS A 121 2.72 17.51 3.39
C LYS A 121 1.42 16.83 2.96
N MET A 122 1.05 15.73 3.59
CA MET A 122 -0.20 15.03 3.31
C MET A 122 -1.42 15.88 3.70
N ALA A 123 -1.39 16.53 4.86
CA ALA A 123 -2.44 17.45 5.28
C ALA A 123 -2.61 18.62 4.30
N GLU A 124 -1.50 19.26 3.88
CA GLU A 124 -1.53 20.34 2.88
C GLU A 124 -2.08 19.87 1.52
N GLN A 125 -1.78 18.63 1.11
CA GLN A 125 -2.30 18.06 -0.14
C GLN A 125 -3.79 17.77 -0.06
N ILE A 126 -4.26 17.21 1.06
CA ILE A 126 -5.68 16.96 1.30
C ILE A 126 -6.43 18.29 1.28
N GLU A 127 -5.98 19.28 2.05
CA GLU A 127 -6.61 20.60 2.10
C GLU A 127 -6.68 21.24 0.71
N LYS A 128 -5.59 21.23 -0.07
CA LYS A 128 -5.60 21.73 -1.46
C LYS A 128 -6.60 20.99 -2.34
N SER A 129 -6.68 19.66 -2.21
CA SER A 129 -7.62 18.85 -3.00
C SER A 129 -9.07 19.13 -2.63
N GLU A 130 -9.37 19.32 -1.35
CA GLU A 130 -10.72 19.64 -0.87
C GLU A 130 -11.16 21.03 -1.37
N HIS A 131 -10.27 22.02 -1.30
CA HIS A 131 -10.53 23.35 -1.84
C HIS A 131 -10.80 23.32 -3.35
N GLU A 132 -10.03 22.54 -4.10
CA GLU A 132 -10.21 22.41 -5.54
C GLU A 132 -11.53 21.71 -5.91
N ILE A 133 -11.87 20.61 -5.22
CA ILE A 133 -13.15 19.93 -5.39
C ILE A 133 -14.30 20.88 -5.08
N MET A 134 -14.23 21.62 -3.97
CA MET A 134 -15.26 22.57 -3.57
C MET A 134 -15.45 23.68 -4.62
N ARG A 135 -14.35 24.20 -5.17
CA ARG A 135 -14.38 25.18 -6.27
C ARG A 135 -15.09 24.63 -7.50
N ILE A 136 -14.69 23.45 -7.96
CA ILE A 136 -15.28 22.79 -9.13
C ILE A 136 -16.77 22.50 -8.91
N CYS A 137 -17.16 22.00 -7.73
CA CYS A 137 -18.55 21.75 -7.39
C CYS A 137 -19.38 23.04 -7.44
N LYS A 138 -18.87 24.15 -6.90
CA LYS A 138 -19.54 25.45 -6.94
C LYS A 138 -19.71 25.98 -8.37
N GLU A 139 -18.68 25.86 -9.20
CA GLU A 139 -18.74 26.23 -10.61
C GLU A 139 -19.79 25.40 -11.37
N HIS A 140 -19.84 24.09 -11.13
CA HIS A 140 -20.84 23.23 -11.73
C HIS A 140 -22.25 23.56 -11.25
N GLN A 141 -22.45 23.81 -9.95
CA GLN A 141 -23.75 24.21 -9.40
C GLN A 141 -24.26 25.51 -10.05
N ASN A 142 -23.41 26.53 -10.15
CA ASN A 142 -23.77 27.78 -10.83
C ASN A 142 -24.14 27.54 -12.30
N LYS A 143 -23.42 26.67 -13.01
CA LYS A 143 -23.72 26.34 -14.40
C LYS A 143 -25.06 25.61 -14.55
N VAL A 144 -25.36 24.68 -13.64
CA VAL A 144 -26.64 23.96 -13.60
C VAL A 144 -27.78 24.94 -13.35
N GLU A 145 -27.62 25.88 -12.43
CA GLU A 145 -28.63 26.90 -12.13
C GLU A 145 -28.89 27.79 -13.35
N LEU A 146 -27.84 28.28 -14.03
CA LEU A 146 -27.97 29.06 -15.26
C LEU A 146 -28.73 28.29 -16.34
N LEU A 147 -28.33 27.04 -16.61
CA LEU A 147 -28.99 26.20 -17.61
C LEU A 147 -30.45 25.93 -17.26
N ARG A 148 -30.77 25.76 -15.97
CA ARG A 148 -32.15 25.59 -15.50
C ARG A 148 -32.99 26.83 -15.77
N THR A 149 -32.46 28.02 -15.46
CA THR A 149 -33.17 29.28 -15.76
C THR A 149 -33.38 29.49 -17.27
N GLU A 150 -32.43 29.04 -18.10
CA GLU A 150 -32.56 29.11 -19.56
C GLU A 150 -33.64 28.15 -20.08
N ILE A 151 -33.69 26.92 -19.57
CA ILE A 151 -34.75 25.95 -19.87
C ILE A 151 -36.11 26.51 -19.49
N ASP A 152 -36.26 27.03 -18.26
CA ASP A 152 -37.51 27.60 -17.77
C ASP A 152 -37.97 28.78 -18.66
N SER A 153 -37.03 29.61 -19.14
CA SER A 153 -37.30 30.70 -20.09
C SER A 153 -37.78 30.21 -21.45
N PHE A 154 -37.18 29.15 -21.98
CA PHE A 154 -37.63 28.55 -23.24
C PHE A 154 -38.99 27.88 -23.10
N ASP A 155 -39.26 27.20 -22.00
CA ASP A 155 -40.56 26.59 -21.72
C ASP A 155 -41.68 27.64 -21.71
N GLU A 156 -41.46 28.79 -21.06
CA GLU A 156 -42.42 29.90 -21.07
C GLU A 156 -42.62 30.49 -22.47
N LYS A 157 -41.56 30.66 -23.25
CA LYS A 157 -41.66 31.10 -24.66
C LYS A 157 -42.47 30.12 -25.50
N ILE A 158 -42.26 28.82 -25.33
CA ILE A 158 -43.02 27.78 -26.04
C ILE A 158 -44.50 27.83 -25.66
N LYS A 159 -44.82 27.97 -24.37
CA LYS A 159 -46.21 28.12 -23.91
C LYS A 159 -46.89 29.34 -24.54
N LEU A 160 -46.20 30.48 -24.59
CA LEU A 160 -46.71 31.70 -25.21
C LEU A 160 -46.98 31.50 -26.71
N ILE A 161 -46.00 30.98 -27.46
CA ILE A 161 -46.13 30.72 -28.89
C ILE A 161 -47.30 29.76 -29.17
N ASN A 162 -47.44 28.71 -28.35
CA ASN A 162 -48.55 27.76 -28.49
C ASN A 162 -49.91 28.41 -28.25
N ALA A 163 -50.03 29.29 -27.26
CA ALA A 163 -51.26 30.03 -26.99
C ALA A 163 -51.62 31.02 -28.12
N GLU A 164 -50.62 31.72 -28.65
CA GLU A 164 -50.79 32.61 -29.81
C GLU A 164 -51.21 31.83 -31.06
N ASN A 165 -50.57 30.69 -31.33
CA ASN A 165 -50.91 29.84 -32.46
C ASN A 165 -52.32 29.26 -32.34
N ALA A 166 -52.73 28.80 -31.16
CA ALA A 166 -54.09 28.33 -30.93
C ALA A 166 -55.14 29.42 -31.21
N THR A 167 -54.85 30.67 -30.80
CA THR A 167 -55.70 31.82 -31.07
C THR A 167 -55.76 32.13 -32.57
N ARG A 168 -54.61 32.20 -33.24
CA ARG A 168 -54.50 32.43 -34.68
C ARG A 168 -55.23 31.36 -35.50
N GLU A 169 -55.09 30.09 -35.12
CA GLU A 169 -55.81 29.00 -35.77
C GLU A 169 -57.33 29.16 -35.66
N LYS A 170 -57.83 29.57 -34.49
CA LYS A 170 -59.26 29.82 -34.28
C LYS A 170 -59.76 30.95 -35.18
N ASP A 171 -59.00 32.03 -35.31
CA ASP A 171 -59.34 33.17 -36.15
C ASP A 171 -59.33 32.80 -37.65
N LEU A 172 -58.32 32.02 -38.08
CA LEU A 172 -58.23 31.50 -39.43
C LEU A 172 -59.40 30.58 -39.76
N ARG A 173 -59.77 29.66 -38.86
CA ARG A 173 -60.95 28.78 -39.04
C ARG A 173 -62.23 29.59 -39.14
N THR A 174 -62.40 30.60 -38.29
CA THR A 174 -63.57 31.48 -38.31
C THR A 174 -63.67 32.27 -39.62
N THR A 175 -62.54 32.83 -40.08
CA THR A 175 -62.46 33.58 -41.34
C THR A 175 -62.73 32.69 -42.54
N ARG A 176 -62.14 31.49 -42.57
CA ARG A 176 -62.39 30.48 -43.59
C ARG A 176 -63.87 30.13 -43.67
N LEU A 177 -64.54 29.89 -42.54
CA LEU A 177 -65.96 29.59 -42.49
C LEU A 177 -66.82 30.75 -43.05
N LYS A 178 -66.49 32.00 -42.71
CA LYS A 178 -67.17 33.18 -43.27
C LYS A 178 -67.03 33.26 -44.79
N ILE A 179 -65.82 33.03 -45.33
CA ILE A 179 -65.57 33.04 -46.77
C ILE A 179 -66.32 31.89 -47.46
N GLN A 180 -66.27 30.68 -46.90
CA GLN A 180 -66.98 29.51 -47.42
C GLN A 180 -68.49 29.74 -47.47
N ASN A 181 -69.09 30.27 -46.40
CA ASN A 181 -70.51 30.57 -46.36
C ASN A 181 -70.92 31.61 -47.41
N LYS A 182 -70.12 32.68 -47.58
CA LYS A 182 -70.35 33.67 -48.64
C LYS A 182 -70.26 33.06 -50.04
N ALA A 183 -69.28 32.18 -50.27
CA ALA A 183 -69.13 31.49 -51.55
C ALA A 183 -70.35 30.59 -51.84
N ILE A 184 -70.82 29.82 -50.85
CA ILE A 184 -72.03 29.01 -50.96
C ILE A 184 -73.26 29.88 -51.27
N GLU A 185 -73.41 31.03 -50.60
CA GLU A 185 -74.51 31.95 -50.86
C GLU A 185 -74.50 32.50 -52.29
N VAL A 186 -73.32 32.88 -52.78
CA VAL A 186 -73.14 33.36 -54.17
C VAL A 186 -73.46 32.26 -55.17
N LEU A 187 -72.97 31.03 -54.95
CA LEU A 187 -73.29 29.88 -55.80
C LEU A 187 -74.78 29.60 -55.82
N ALA A 188 -75.45 29.57 -54.67
CA ALA A 188 -76.90 29.37 -54.60
C ALA A 188 -77.69 30.46 -55.35
N LYS A 189 -77.25 31.73 -55.26
CA LYS A 189 -77.84 32.82 -56.05
C LYS A 189 -77.66 32.60 -57.55
N TYR A 190 -76.44 32.22 -57.97
CA TYR A 190 -76.12 31.94 -59.36
C TYR A 190 -76.93 30.77 -59.92
N ASP A 191 -77.00 29.65 -59.19
CA ASP A 191 -77.79 28.46 -59.54
C ASP A 191 -79.27 28.79 -59.66
N ARG A 192 -79.81 29.64 -58.77
CA ARG A 192 -81.19 30.11 -58.87
C ARG A 192 -81.43 30.92 -60.15
N VAL A 193 -80.55 31.87 -60.46
CA VAL A 193 -80.67 32.69 -61.69
C VAL A 193 -80.56 31.80 -62.93
N ILE A 194 -79.57 30.92 -62.99
CA ILE A 194 -79.41 29.95 -64.07
C ILE A 194 -80.65 29.07 -64.21
N GLY A 195 -81.15 28.51 -63.11
CA GLY A 195 -82.35 27.67 -63.11
C GLY A 195 -83.59 28.41 -63.61
N THR A 196 -83.77 29.69 -63.26
CA THR A 196 -84.86 30.50 -63.82
C THR A 196 -84.70 30.77 -65.32
N LYS A 197 -83.48 31.04 -65.78
CA LYS A 197 -83.18 31.21 -67.21
C LYS A 197 -83.42 29.94 -68.00
N TYR A 198 -83.00 28.78 -67.49
CA TYR A 198 -83.27 27.49 -68.12
C TYR A 198 -84.76 27.20 -68.21
N LYS A 199 -85.53 27.42 -67.13
CA LYS A 199 -87.00 27.28 -67.15
C LYS A 199 -87.67 28.21 -68.17
N LEU A 200 -87.18 29.45 -68.31
CA LEU A 200 -87.68 30.39 -69.30
C LEU A 200 -87.33 29.95 -70.72
N LEU A 201 -86.09 29.50 -70.94
CA LEU A 201 -85.63 28.98 -72.22
C LEU A 201 -86.48 27.78 -72.66
N GLU A 202 -86.70 26.83 -71.76
CA GLU A 202 -87.54 25.65 -72.01
C GLU A 202 -88.94 26.08 -72.47
N LYS A 203 -89.62 26.98 -71.73
CA LYS A 203 -90.93 27.52 -72.11
C LYS A 203 -90.92 28.22 -73.47
N LEU A 204 -89.92 29.07 -73.74
CA LEU A 204 -89.79 29.76 -75.03
C LEU A 204 -89.56 28.77 -76.16
N THR A 205 -88.75 27.73 -75.96
CA THR A 205 -88.53 26.66 -76.94
C THR A 205 -89.82 25.90 -77.21
N THR A 206 -90.59 25.51 -76.18
CA THR A 206 -91.89 24.84 -76.36
C THR A 206 -92.86 25.72 -77.13
N THR A 207 -92.99 26.99 -76.76
CA THR A 207 -93.90 27.95 -77.40
C THR A 207 -93.49 28.20 -78.86
N ASN A 208 -92.19 28.34 -79.12
CA ASN A 208 -91.66 28.55 -80.47
C ASN A 208 -91.86 27.31 -81.37
N ASN A 209 -91.71 26.11 -80.81
CA ASN A 209 -91.99 24.88 -81.55
C ASN A 209 -93.48 24.77 -81.91
N ALA A 210 -94.39 25.07 -80.96
CA ALA A 210 -95.82 25.11 -81.22
C ALA A 210 -96.19 26.16 -82.28
N LEU A 211 -95.61 27.36 -82.22
CA LEU A 211 -95.81 28.40 -83.25
C LEU A 211 -95.28 27.98 -84.63
N LYS A 212 -94.16 27.26 -84.69
CA LYS A 212 -93.64 26.70 -85.96
C LYS A 212 -94.56 25.64 -86.54
N GLU A 213 -95.11 24.77 -85.69
CA GLU A 213 -96.12 23.79 -86.09
C GLU A 213 -97.38 24.49 -86.62
N GLU A 214 -97.90 25.49 -85.90
CA GLU A 214 -99.05 26.29 -86.35
C GLU A 214 -98.77 27.05 -87.65
N GLN A 215 -97.58 27.62 -87.81
CA GLN A 215 -97.17 28.26 -89.06
C GLN A 215 -97.12 27.27 -90.22
N GLU A 216 -96.60 26.06 -90.00
CA GLU A 216 -96.58 25.03 -91.03
C GLU A 216 -97.99 24.53 -91.34
N GLU A 217 -98.88 24.38 -90.35
CA GLU A 217 -100.30 24.07 -90.57
C GLU A 217 -101.00 25.15 -91.41
N LEU A 218 -100.79 26.43 -91.10
CA LEU A 218 -101.32 27.54 -91.88
C LEU A 218 -100.74 27.56 -93.30
N ARG A 219 -99.44 27.23 -93.46
CA ARG A 219 -98.79 27.11 -94.77
C ARG A 219 -99.40 25.97 -95.59
N VAL A 220 -99.63 24.82 -94.97
CA VAL A 220 -100.31 23.68 -95.59
C VAL A 220 -101.74 24.04 -95.98
N ARG A 221 -102.53 24.66 -95.09
CA ARG A 221 -103.91 25.15 -95.37
C ARG A 221 -103.94 26.13 -96.53
N LYS A 222 -103.03 27.11 -96.54
CA LYS A 222 -102.92 28.08 -97.64
C LYS A 222 -102.61 27.35 -98.96
N ASN A 223 -101.68 26.41 -98.96
CA ASN A 223 -101.34 25.63 -100.15
C ASN A 223 -102.50 24.71 -100.60
N THR A 224 -103.30 24.16 -99.68
CA THR A 224 -104.50 23.38 -100.03
C THR A 224 -105.62 24.27 -100.58
N GLN A 225 -105.84 25.46 -100.04
CA GLN A 225 -106.81 26.44 -100.58
C GLN A 225 -106.41 26.94 -101.99
N PHE A 226 -105.13 27.16 -102.25
CA PHE A 226 -104.63 27.47 -103.59
C PHE A 226 -104.85 26.31 -104.58
N HIS A 227 -104.84 25.06 -104.12
CA HIS A 227 -105.14 23.90 -104.97
C HIS A 227 -106.63 23.77 -105.31
N TYR A 228 -107.53 24.15 -104.39
CA TYR A 228 -108.98 24.15 -104.65
C TYR A 228 -109.46 25.32 -105.53
N HIS A 229 -108.71 26.43 -105.61
CA HIS A 229 -109.03 27.56 -106.51
C HIS A 229 -108.46 27.42 -107.94
N HIS A 230 -107.78 26.31 -108.27
CA HIS A 230 -107.25 26.05 -109.61
C HIS A 230 -107.87 24.83 -110.33
N ILE A 231 -108.98 24.26 -109.83
CA ILE A 231 -109.73 23.16 -110.47
C ILE A 231 -111.24 23.48 -110.65
N ASN A 232 -111.64 24.74 -110.82
CA ASN A 232 -112.95 25.09 -111.39
C ASN A 232 -112.81 26.26 -112.36
#